data_AF-A0A3M6KBD8-F1
#
_entry.id   AF-A0A3M6KBD8-F1
#
_cell.length_a   1.000
_cell.length_b   1.000
_cell.length_c   1.000
_cell.angle_alpha   90.00
_cell.angle_beta   90.00
_cell.angle_gamma   90.00
#
_symmetry.space_group_name_H-M   'P 1'
#
loop_
_entity.id
_entity.type
_entity.pdbx_description
1 polymer ?
#
loop_
_entity_poly.entity_id
_entity_poly.type
_entity_poly.pdbx_seq_one_letter_code
_entity_poly.pdbx_strand_id
1 'polypeptide(L)' 'MGELPEKFPEYSIMYRTISNQIKSLQKQKEDIQNSLEIDSKIKKYQEELDRIKKMFPDNFFEN' A
#
# COMPACT_ATOMS: atom_id res chain seq x y z
N MET A 1 -15.47 -7.88 -16.88
CA MET A 1 -14.80 -8.17 -15.60
C MET A 1 -13.33 -8.37 -15.93
N GLY A 2 -12.43 -7.56 -15.36
CA GLY A 2 -11.00 -7.80 -15.55
C GLY A 2 -10.58 -9.06 -14.81
N GLU A 3 -9.56 -9.75 -15.32
CA GLU A 3 -9.02 -10.94 -14.67
C GLU A 3 -8.31 -10.58 -13.37
N LEU A 4 -8.39 -11.47 -12.39
CA LEU A 4 -7.63 -11.35 -11.13
C LEU A 4 -6.23 -11.95 -11.31
N PRO A 5 -5.22 -11.46 -10.57
CA PRO A 5 -3.89 -12.02 -10.65
C PRO A 5 -3.85 -13.47 -10.16
N GLU A 6 -2.92 -14.28 -10.67
CA GLU A 6 -2.80 -15.71 -10.34
C GLU A 6 -2.65 -16.00 -8.83
N LYS A 7 -1.99 -15.10 -8.08
CA LYS A 7 -1.83 -15.19 -6.63
C LYS A 7 -2.90 -14.37 -5.90
N PHE A 8 -4.14 -14.49 -6.34
CA PHE A 8 -5.28 -13.99 -5.59
C PHE A 8 -5.74 -15.09 -4.61
N PRO A 9 -5.97 -14.76 -3.31
CA PRO A 9 -6.15 -13.42 -2.73
C PRO A 9 -4.88 -12.81 -2.10
N GLU A 10 -3.72 -13.44 -2.20
CA GLU A 10 -2.50 -13.04 -1.50
C GLU A 10 -2.12 -11.58 -1.78
N TYR A 11 -2.17 -11.15 -3.05
CA TYR A 11 -1.89 -9.76 -3.40
C TYR A 11 -2.91 -8.77 -2.82
N SER A 12 -4.17 -9.17 -2.65
CA SER A 12 -5.20 -8.33 -2.02
C SER A 12 -4.95 -8.17 -0.51
N ILE A 13 -4.53 -9.25 0.16
CA ILE A 13 -4.14 -9.23 1.57
C ILE A 13 -2.89 -8.37 1.77
N MET A 14 -1.91 -8.51 0.87
CA MET A 14 -0.69 -7.71 0.87
C MET A 14 -1.00 -6.21 0.69
N TYR A 15 -1.86 -5.85 -0.27
CA TYR A 15 -2.34 -4.48 -0.47
C TYR A 15 -2.88 -3.89 0.84
N ARG A 16 -3.85 -4.58 1.47
CA ARG A 16 -4.45 -4.13 2.74
C ARG A 16 -3.42 -3.97 3.86
N THR A 17 -2.48 -4.90 3.94
CA THR A 17 -1.41 -4.89 4.96
C THR A 17 -0.50 -3.68 4.79
N ILE A 18 -0.03 -3.43 3.57
CA ILE A 18 0.85 -2.30 3.27
C ILE A 18 0.11 -0.97 3.45
N SER A 19 -1.16 -0.88 3.04
CA SER A 19 -1.99 0.32 3.29
C SER A 19 -2.11 0.65 4.79
N ASN A 20 -2.30 -0.36 5.63
CA ASN A 20 -2.36 -0.18 7.09
C ASN A 20 -1.00 0.24 7.67
N GLN A 21 0.11 -0.30 7.16
CA GLN A 21 1.46 0.11 7.56
C GLN A 21 1.73 1.59 7.21
N ILE A 22 1.34 2.04 6.02
CA ILE A 22 1.45 3.45 5.63
C ILE A 22 0.66 4.34 6.60
N LYS A 23 -0.59 4.00 6.91
CA LYS A 23 -1.41 4.76 7.87
C LYS A 23 -0.76 4.85 9.25
N SER A 24 -0.19 3.74 9.75
CA SER A 24 0.54 3.71 11.02
C SER A 24 1.78 4.60 10.99
N LEU A 25 2.55 4.57 9.90
CA LEU A 25 3.75 5.39 9.73
C LEU A 25 3.41 6.88 9.63
N GLN A 26 2.34 7.23 8.92
CA GLN A 26 1.85 8.62 8.84
C GLN A 26 1.48 9.15 10.22
N LYS A 27 0.80 8.35 11.05
CA LYS A 27 0.50 8.73 12.44
C LYS A 27 1.77 8.94 13.27
N GLN A 28 2.75 8.03 13.16
CA GLN A 28 4.04 8.17 13.87
C GLN A 28 4.83 9.41 13.42
N LYS A 29 4.69 9.84 12.16
CA LYS A 29 5.30 11.06 11.64
C LYS A 29 4.72 12.33 12.27
N GLU A 30 3.43 12.34 12.59
CA GLU A 30 2.80 13.48 13.29
C GLU A 30 3.40 13.69 14.69
N ASP A 31 3.82 12.60 15.34
CA ASP A 31 4.39 12.61 16.69
C ASP A 31 5.90 12.97 16.72
N ILE A 32 6.62 12.91 15.59
CA ILE A 32 8.09 13.07 15.52
C ILE A 32 8.48 14.18 14.53
N GLN A 33 9.10 15.24 15.06
CA GLN A 33 9.45 16.47 14.31
C GLN A 33 10.55 16.29 13.23
N ASN A 34 11.20 15.11 13.15
CA ASN A 34 12.19 14.76 12.12
C ASN A 34 11.91 13.37 11.54
N SER A 35 11.31 13.32 10.35
CA SER A 35 10.63 12.12 9.81
C SER A 35 11.14 11.65 8.45
N LEU A 36 12.35 12.04 8.03
CA LEU A 36 12.95 11.65 6.74
C LEU A 36 13.01 10.12 6.53
N GLU A 37 13.26 9.36 7.60
CA GLU A 37 13.27 7.89 7.55
C GLU A 37 11.84 7.34 7.34
N ILE A 38 10.86 7.91 8.04
CA ILE A 38 9.45 7.52 7.91
C ILE A 38 8.95 7.82 6.49
N ASP A 39 9.31 8.97 5.93
CA ASP A 39 8.96 9.36 4.56
C ASP A 39 9.57 8.41 3.52
N SER A 40 10.84 8.02 3.72
CA SER A 40 11.49 7.05 2.85
C SER A 40 10.81 5.67 2.90
N LYS A 41 10.33 5.25 4.08
CA LYS A 41 9.57 3.99 4.24
C LYS A 41 8.20 4.08 3.58
N ILE A 42 7.47 5.17 3.80
CA ILE A 42 6.16 5.41 3.18
C ILE A 42 6.28 5.37 1.65
N LYS A 43 7.29 6.04 1.08
CA LYS A 43 7.51 6.04 -0.38
C LYS A 43 7.70 4.64 -0.94
N LYS A 44 8.54 3.81 -0.31
CA LYS A 44 8.75 2.42 -0.74
C LYS A 44 7.47 1.59 -0.70
N TYR A 45 6.65 1.79 0.34
CA TYR A 45 5.36 1.11 0.45
C TYR A 45 4.34 1.59 -0.58
N GLN A 46 4.34 2.87 -0.92
CA GLN A 46 3.50 3.40 -2.01
C GLN A 46 3.89 2.81 -3.37
N GLU A 47 5.19 2.74 -3.67
CA GLU A 47 5.67 2.12 -4.92
C GLU A 47 5.26 0.64 -5.03
N GLU A 48 5.26 -0.09 -3.91
CA GLU A 48 4.80 -1.48 -3.89
C GLU A 48 3.27 -1.58 -4.05
N LEU A 49 2.49 -0.70 -3.41
CA LEU A 49 1.04 -0.63 -3.62
C LEU A 49 0.70 -0.34 -5.08
N ASP A 50 1.43 0.54 -5.74
CA ASP A 50 1.22 0.87 -7.15
C ASP A 50 1.48 -0.33 -8.06
N ARG A 51 2.50 -1.13 -7.75
CA ARG A 51 2.76 -2.39 -8.46
C ARG A 51 1.62 -3.38 -8.27
N ILE A 52 1.15 -3.55 -7.03
CA ILE A 52 0.02 -4.43 -6.73
C ILE A 52 -1.24 -3.92 -7.44
N LYS A 53 -1.56 -2.61 -7.37
CA LYS A 53 -2.76 -2.02 -7.98
C LYS A 53 -2.82 -2.31 -9.48
N LYS A 54 -1.69 -2.26 -10.19
CA LYS A 54 -1.57 -2.58 -11.62
C LYS A 54 -1.85 -4.05 -11.97
N MET A 55 -1.80 -4.96 -11.00
CA MET A 55 -2.13 -6.38 -11.20
C MET A 55 -3.64 -6.65 -11.12
N PHE A 56 -4.44 -5.69 -10.66
CA PHE A 56 -5.88 -5.83 -10.49
C PHE A 56 -6.64 -4.98 -11.52
N PRO A 57 -7.92 -5.31 -11.76
CA PRO A 57 -8.80 -4.45 -12.54
C PRO A 57 -8.90 -3.04 -11.92
N ASP A 58 -9.18 -2.05 -12.76
CA ASP A 58 -9.44 -0.68 -12.30
C ASP A 58 -10.53 -0.68 -11.22
N ASN A 59 -10.36 0.20 -10.23
CA ASN A 59 -11.28 0.41 -9.11
C ASN A 59 -11.49 -0.81 -8.18
N PHE A 60 -10.72 -1.89 -8.32
CA PHE A 60 -10.85 -3.10 -7.48
C PHE A 60 -10.71 -2.80 -5.97
N PHE A 61 -9.90 -1.79 -5.62
CA PHE A 61 -9.63 -1.38 -4.24
C PHE A 61 -10.37 -0.10 -3.81
N GLU A 62 -11.29 0.43 -4.63
CA GLU A 62 -11.96 1.72 -4.39
C GLU A 62 -13.31 1.60 -3.63
N ASN A 63 -13.51 0.47 -2.92
CA ASN A 63 -14.67 0.21 -2.06
C ASN A 63 -14.35 0.33 -0.57
#